data_AF-A0A953AV82-F1
#
_entry.id   AF-A0A953AV82-F1
#
_cell.length_a   1.000
_cell.length_b   1.000
_cell.length_c   1.000
_cell.angle_alpha   90.00
_cell.angle_beta   90.00
_cell.angle_gamma   90.00
#
_symmetry.space_group_name_H-M   'P 1'
#
loop_
_entity.id
_entity.type
_entity.pdbx_description
1 polymer ?
#
loop_
_entity_poly.entity_id
_entity_poly.type
_entity_poly.pdbx_seq_one_letter_code
_entity_poly.pdbx_strand_id
1 'polypeptide(L)'
;AVAKGLYGLLRHEPVYADLRRLDERNARVERIAAMLEAGRDNAERAARRAGALASPPLGWPPLAADLDRWREVANAYAASEPLSDYPGYVVLKARRAADLVAELACQALDYPYDARQAYFVRQLLRAWFERREQALAPPVYVEDRAEIGYRGRHAMAAQLRLLGAFDIPFRLRRLRFLVRGLRAPYQGADTACRAALDAFKTALARSVFAYETKLADQDRVREAFARILGPDFDERIDAAIQAVQTDPEPLLDRHDAAIRAIYQDLADDFTRLGEAQNRMLVEAIQALPDGVRGAVAKDFVVFPFLDLIAFPLMDSAGLQDLIVVQTMRIAPQDAKRLSGDPKRLKGRELGAFAGFLRRAARENDLVWGRLDGADRLVDLIVRAAAVDESRLPGLEAIKARFKTQVMRVILVEEAARPGTSIRALAEELGRRLGEAGREGVPVA
;
A
#
# COMPACT_ATOMS: atom_id res chain seq x y z
N ALA A 1 8.08 -47.36 -6.09
CA ALA A 1 6.73 -47.05 -6.61
C ALA A 1 5.81 -46.50 -5.52
N VAL A 2 5.71 -47.15 -4.36
CA VAL A 2 4.82 -46.78 -3.23
C VAL A 2 5.05 -45.35 -2.69
N ALA A 3 6.31 -44.92 -2.50
CA ALA A 3 6.60 -43.55 -2.05
C ALA A 3 6.15 -42.47 -3.04
N LYS A 4 6.16 -42.73 -4.36
CA LYS A 4 5.77 -41.75 -5.38
C LYS A 4 4.26 -41.46 -5.38
N GLY A 5 3.44 -42.43 -4.95
CA GLY A 5 1.98 -42.30 -4.85
C GLY A 5 1.52 -41.56 -3.60
N LEU A 6 2.20 -41.77 -2.46
CA LEU A 6 1.83 -41.15 -1.17
C LEU A 6 1.99 -39.61 -1.20
N TYR A 7 3.03 -39.10 -1.87
CA TYR A 7 3.28 -37.65 -1.97
C TYR A 7 2.46 -36.93 -3.05
N GLY A 8 1.74 -37.65 -3.90
CA GLY A 8 0.83 -37.06 -4.89
C GLY A 8 -0.45 -36.52 -4.24
N LEU A 9 -0.94 -37.18 -3.20
CA LEU A 9 -2.15 -36.81 -2.44
C LEU A 9 -2.00 -35.54 -1.59
N LEU A 10 -0.77 -35.07 -1.35
CA LEU A 10 -0.48 -33.85 -0.58
C LEU A 10 -0.21 -32.62 -1.46
N ARG A 11 -0.26 -32.76 -2.79
CA ARG A 11 -0.14 -31.63 -3.72
C ARG A 11 -1.51 -31.00 -3.91
N HIS A 12 -2.01 -30.32 -2.88
CA HIS A 12 -2.82 -29.15 -3.17
C HIS A 12 -1.98 -28.24 -4.08
N GLU A 13 -2.59 -27.60 -5.07
CA GLU A 13 -1.94 -26.59 -5.93
C GLU A 13 -2.22 -25.18 -5.39
N PRO A 14 -1.77 -24.80 -4.16
CA PRO A 14 -2.08 -23.49 -3.61
C PRO A 14 -1.52 -22.39 -4.51
N VAL A 15 -0.33 -22.61 -5.09
CA VAL A 15 0.34 -21.62 -5.94
C VAL A 15 -0.48 -21.25 -7.17
N TYR A 16 -1.09 -22.22 -7.87
CA TYR A 16 -1.91 -21.90 -9.04
C TYR A 16 -3.16 -21.11 -8.65
N ALA A 17 -3.84 -21.54 -7.58
CA ALA A 17 -5.00 -20.82 -7.06
C ALA A 17 -4.64 -19.39 -6.62
N ASP A 18 -3.49 -19.20 -5.96
CA ASP A 18 -2.97 -17.90 -5.55
C ASP A 18 -2.66 -17.00 -6.75
N LEU A 19 -1.98 -17.53 -7.76
CA LEU A 19 -1.68 -16.80 -9.00
C LEU A 19 -2.96 -16.40 -9.74
N ARG A 20 -3.98 -17.26 -9.78
CA ARG A 20 -5.27 -16.97 -10.41
C ARG A 20 -6.03 -15.88 -9.65
N ARG A 21 -6.03 -15.92 -8.30
CA ARG A 21 -6.61 -14.85 -7.46
C ARG A 21 -5.90 -13.51 -7.68
N LEU A 22 -4.59 -13.54 -7.84
CA LEU A 22 -3.78 -12.35 -8.10
C LEU A 22 -4.07 -11.77 -9.49
N ASP A 23 -4.19 -12.62 -10.51
CA ASP A 23 -4.56 -12.21 -11.88
C ASP A 23 -5.95 -11.58 -11.93
N GLU A 24 -6.95 -12.20 -11.28
CA GLU A 24 -8.30 -11.64 -11.15
C GLU A 24 -8.29 -10.28 -10.42
N ARG A 25 -7.47 -10.13 -9.37
CA ARG A 25 -7.28 -8.84 -8.68
C ARG A 25 -6.64 -7.80 -9.60
N ASN A 26 -5.57 -8.16 -10.31
CA ASN A 26 -4.87 -7.26 -11.22
C ASN A 26 -5.78 -6.80 -12.37
N ALA A 27 -6.58 -7.68 -12.94
CA ALA A 27 -7.56 -7.32 -13.95
C ALA A 27 -8.60 -6.29 -13.43
N ARG A 28 -9.03 -6.41 -12.16
CA ARG A 28 -9.89 -5.37 -11.53
C ARG A 28 -9.15 -4.04 -11.39
N VAL A 29 -7.91 -4.08 -10.92
CA VAL A 29 -7.05 -2.90 -10.78
C VAL A 29 -6.84 -2.18 -12.11
N GLU A 30 -6.49 -2.92 -13.16
CA GLU A 30 -6.21 -2.36 -14.49
C GLU A 30 -7.45 -1.70 -15.10
N ARG A 31 -8.63 -2.32 -14.97
CA ARG A 31 -9.90 -1.72 -15.43
C ARG A 31 -10.17 -0.37 -14.77
N ILE A 32 -10.04 -0.30 -13.44
CA ILE A 32 -10.30 0.95 -12.71
C ILE A 32 -9.21 1.99 -13.03
N ALA A 33 -7.94 1.59 -13.10
CA ALA A 33 -6.85 2.48 -13.45
C ALA A 33 -7.02 3.09 -14.86
N ALA A 34 -7.44 2.28 -15.85
CA ALA A 34 -7.72 2.76 -17.20
C ALA A 34 -8.89 3.77 -17.22
N MET A 35 -9.95 3.52 -16.45
CA MET A 35 -11.07 4.46 -16.31
C MET A 35 -10.63 5.79 -15.70
N LEU A 36 -9.76 5.77 -14.69
CA LEU A 36 -9.24 7.00 -14.07
C LEU A 36 -8.34 7.78 -15.02
N GLU A 37 -7.49 7.11 -15.79
CA GLU A 37 -6.65 7.78 -16.79
C GLU A 37 -7.52 8.45 -17.86
N ALA A 38 -8.55 7.76 -18.35
CA ALA A 38 -9.52 8.35 -19.28
C ALA A 38 -10.31 9.52 -18.68
N GLY A 39 -10.54 9.52 -17.36
CA GLY A 39 -11.22 10.58 -16.63
C GLY A 39 -10.33 11.75 -16.19
N ARG A 40 -9.00 11.67 -16.41
CA ARG A 40 -8.04 12.62 -15.84
C ARG A 40 -8.28 14.06 -16.29
N ASP A 41 -8.53 14.26 -17.58
CA ASP A 41 -8.80 15.59 -18.14
C ASP A 41 -10.08 16.23 -17.55
N ASN A 42 -11.10 15.40 -17.25
CA ASN A 42 -12.31 15.87 -16.58
C ASN A 42 -11.99 16.33 -15.14
N ALA A 43 -11.22 15.55 -14.39
CA ALA A 43 -10.81 15.88 -13.04
C ALA A 43 -9.96 17.17 -13.00
N GLU A 44 -9.07 17.36 -13.98
CA GLU A 44 -8.29 18.58 -14.11
C GLU A 44 -9.16 19.81 -14.43
N ARG A 45 -10.14 19.67 -15.33
CA ARG A 45 -11.10 20.75 -15.62
C ARG A 45 -11.94 21.11 -14.39
N ALA A 46 -12.41 20.11 -13.65
CA ALA A 46 -13.14 20.30 -12.40
C ALA A 46 -12.29 21.06 -11.38
N ALA A 47 -11.02 20.64 -11.19
CA ALA A 47 -10.08 21.32 -10.30
C ALA A 47 -9.81 22.79 -10.69
N ARG A 48 -9.72 23.08 -12.00
CA ARG A 48 -9.59 24.47 -12.51
C ARG A 48 -10.85 25.29 -12.25
N ARG A 49 -12.03 24.74 -12.52
CA ARG A 49 -13.33 25.43 -12.28
C ARG A 49 -13.57 25.70 -10.80
N ALA A 50 -13.16 24.78 -9.94
CA ALA A 50 -13.19 24.97 -8.51
C ALA A 50 -12.24 26.11 -8.05
N GLY A 51 -11.29 26.56 -8.88
CA GLY A 51 -10.26 27.52 -8.49
C GLY A 51 -9.08 26.91 -7.74
N ALA A 52 -9.07 25.58 -7.55
CA ALA A 52 -7.99 24.86 -6.89
C ALA A 52 -6.72 24.78 -7.76
N LEU A 53 -6.88 24.83 -9.09
CA LEU A 53 -5.80 24.77 -10.08
C LEU A 53 -5.67 26.10 -10.85
N ALA A 54 -5.86 27.23 -10.17
CA ALA A 54 -5.54 28.56 -10.71
C ALA A 54 -4.04 28.66 -11.07
N SER A 55 -3.62 29.70 -11.79
CA SER A 55 -2.20 29.97 -12.05
C SER A 55 -1.81 31.36 -11.53
N PRO A 56 -1.01 31.47 -10.46
CA PRO A 56 -0.54 30.36 -9.63
C PRO A 56 -1.71 29.65 -8.93
N PRO A 57 -1.57 28.36 -8.56
CA PRO A 57 -2.54 27.71 -7.68
C PRO A 57 -2.70 28.57 -6.44
N LEU A 58 -3.92 28.64 -5.91
CA LEU A 58 -4.24 29.55 -4.83
C LEU A 58 -3.27 29.30 -3.64
N GLY A 59 -2.40 30.27 -3.32
CA GLY A 59 -1.42 30.14 -2.24
C GLY A 59 -0.15 29.32 -2.58
N TRP A 60 0.38 29.38 -3.82
CA TRP A 60 1.60 28.63 -4.17
C TRP A 60 2.91 29.43 -3.95
N PRO A 61 3.97 28.86 -3.34
CA PRO A 61 4.11 27.49 -2.84
C PRO A 61 3.18 27.20 -1.65
N PRO A 62 2.65 25.97 -1.53
CA PRO A 62 1.56 25.69 -0.60
C PRO A 62 2.06 25.81 0.84
N LEU A 63 1.25 26.34 1.73
CA LEU A 63 1.39 26.20 3.18
C LEU A 63 0.46 25.09 3.67
N ALA A 64 0.66 24.63 4.91
CA ALA A 64 -0.24 23.63 5.50
C ALA A 64 -1.70 24.10 5.50
N ALA A 65 -1.94 25.39 5.77
CA ALA A 65 -3.27 26.01 5.74
C ALA A 65 -3.91 26.03 4.34
N ASP A 66 -3.10 26.07 3.26
CA ASP A 66 -3.63 26.05 1.90
C ASP A 66 -4.25 24.69 1.54
N LEU A 67 -3.75 23.60 2.15
CA LEU A 67 -4.30 22.25 1.92
C LEU A 67 -5.74 22.12 2.42
N ASP A 68 -6.05 22.73 3.56
CA ASP A 68 -7.39 22.73 4.13
C ASP A 68 -8.35 23.56 3.27
N ARG A 69 -7.92 24.75 2.87
CA ARG A 69 -8.68 25.60 1.96
C ARG A 69 -8.94 24.92 0.62
N TRP A 70 -7.96 24.24 0.03
CA TRP A 70 -8.14 23.49 -1.21
C TRP A 70 -9.14 22.35 -1.07
N ARG A 71 -9.09 21.64 0.06
CA ARG A 71 -10.05 20.59 0.38
C ARG A 71 -11.46 21.14 0.49
N GLU A 72 -11.65 22.27 1.17
CA GLU A 72 -12.94 22.93 1.31
C GLU A 72 -13.51 23.37 -0.04
N VAL A 73 -12.70 24.00 -0.87
CA VAL A 73 -13.07 24.46 -2.21
C VAL A 73 -13.42 23.30 -3.14
N ALA A 74 -12.59 22.24 -3.17
CA ALA A 74 -12.86 21.06 -3.98
C ALA A 74 -14.14 20.34 -3.56
N ASN A 75 -14.36 20.20 -2.25
CA ASN A 75 -15.59 19.61 -1.69
C ASN A 75 -16.82 20.44 -2.04
N ALA A 76 -16.74 21.77 -1.93
CA ALA A 76 -17.86 22.66 -2.22
C ALA A 76 -18.23 22.64 -3.71
N TYR A 77 -17.24 22.67 -4.59
CA TYR A 77 -17.45 22.52 -6.02
C TYR A 77 -18.10 21.17 -6.35
N ALA A 78 -17.53 20.06 -5.86
CA ALA A 78 -18.08 18.73 -6.09
C ALA A 78 -19.52 18.61 -5.57
N ALA A 79 -19.84 19.19 -4.41
CA ALA A 79 -21.20 19.22 -3.86
C ALA A 79 -22.20 19.99 -4.74
N SER A 80 -21.75 20.94 -5.54
CA SER A 80 -22.61 21.71 -6.46
C SER A 80 -22.80 21.10 -7.85
N GLU A 81 -21.93 20.17 -8.25
CA GLU A 81 -21.99 19.53 -9.56
C GLU A 81 -23.08 18.44 -9.58
N PRO A 82 -24.13 18.54 -10.41
CA PRO A 82 -25.28 17.64 -10.37
C PRO A 82 -24.97 16.15 -10.59
N LEU A 83 -23.89 15.84 -11.32
CA LEU A 83 -23.49 14.47 -11.69
C LEU A 83 -22.28 13.96 -10.90
N SER A 84 -21.88 14.65 -9.83
CA SER A 84 -20.69 14.30 -9.05
C SER A 84 -20.89 13.10 -8.11
N ASP A 85 -22.15 12.79 -7.76
CA ASP A 85 -22.52 11.89 -6.65
C ASP A 85 -21.73 12.15 -5.35
N TYR A 86 -21.35 13.41 -5.13
CA TYR A 86 -20.60 13.83 -3.94
C TYR A 86 -21.25 13.38 -2.62
N PRO A 87 -22.59 13.44 -2.45
CA PRO A 87 -23.20 12.97 -1.21
C PRO A 87 -22.98 11.48 -0.95
N GLY A 88 -23.09 10.64 -1.99
CA GLY A 88 -22.83 9.20 -1.89
C GLY A 88 -21.37 8.93 -1.51
N TYR A 89 -20.44 9.66 -2.12
CA TYR A 89 -19.01 9.58 -1.80
C TYR A 89 -18.71 9.97 -0.34
N VAL A 90 -19.29 11.04 0.19
CA VAL A 90 -19.11 11.43 1.60
C VAL A 90 -19.65 10.37 2.54
N VAL A 91 -20.84 9.81 2.28
CA VAL A 91 -21.42 8.74 3.10
C VAL A 91 -20.53 7.49 3.09
N LEU A 92 -20.00 7.12 1.92
CA LEU A 92 -19.09 5.97 1.80
C LEU A 92 -17.82 6.19 2.62
N LYS A 93 -17.21 7.38 2.52
CA LYS A 93 -16.02 7.73 3.31
C LYS A 93 -16.29 7.73 4.80
N ALA A 94 -17.42 8.31 5.22
CA ALA A 94 -17.80 8.36 6.63
C ALA A 94 -18.01 6.94 7.18
N ARG A 95 -18.63 6.04 6.42
CA ARG A 95 -18.77 4.62 6.79
C ARG A 95 -17.42 3.94 6.95
N ARG A 96 -16.49 4.09 6.00
CA ARG A 96 -15.16 3.49 6.12
C ARG A 96 -14.34 4.08 7.26
N ALA A 97 -14.48 5.37 7.55
CA ALA A 97 -13.84 5.99 8.71
C ALA A 97 -14.42 5.47 10.03
N ALA A 98 -15.74 5.25 10.11
CA ALA A 98 -16.38 4.64 11.27
C ALA A 98 -15.97 3.15 11.44
N ASP A 99 -15.89 2.40 10.34
CA ASP A 99 -15.41 1.02 10.34
C ASP A 99 -13.97 0.94 10.88
N LEU A 100 -13.11 1.88 10.47
CA LEU A 100 -11.74 1.96 10.96
C LEU A 100 -11.67 2.16 12.48
N VAL A 101 -12.51 3.05 13.04
CA VAL A 101 -12.57 3.25 14.50
C VAL A 101 -12.98 1.95 15.21
N ALA A 102 -13.93 1.20 14.63
CA ALA A 102 -14.33 -0.09 15.18
C ALA A 102 -13.25 -1.17 15.04
N GLU A 103 -12.50 -1.17 13.94
CA GLU A 103 -11.35 -2.07 13.74
C GLU A 103 -10.24 -1.80 14.76
N LEU A 104 -9.91 -0.52 15.02
CA LEU A 104 -8.96 -0.14 16.06
C LEU A 104 -9.40 -0.64 17.44
N ALA A 105 -10.69 -0.48 17.77
CA ALA A 105 -11.25 -0.99 19.02
C ALA A 105 -11.17 -2.53 19.10
N CYS A 106 -11.54 -3.26 18.04
CA CYS A 106 -11.48 -4.73 18.03
C CYS A 106 -10.03 -5.24 18.14
N GLN A 107 -9.08 -4.59 17.47
CA GLN A 107 -7.67 -4.95 17.54
C GLN A 107 -7.09 -4.70 18.94
N ALA A 108 -7.44 -3.59 19.58
CA ALA A 108 -7.00 -3.30 20.95
C ALA A 108 -7.55 -4.29 22.00
N LEU A 109 -8.72 -4.88 21.73
CA LEU A 109 -9.38 -5.89 22.57
C LEU A 109 -9.01 -7.34 22.19
N ASP A 110 -8.08 -7.52 21.25
CA ASP A 110 -7.69 -8.85 20.73
C ASP A 110 -8.88 -9.69 20.22
N TYR A 111 -9.90 -9.04 19.64
CA TYR A 111 -11.05 -9.73 19.07
C TYR A 111 -10.82 -10.03 17.58
N PRO A 112 -10.69 -11.31 17.17
CA PRO A 112 -10.56 -11.68 15.76
C PRO A 112 -11.76 -11.22 14.93
N TYR A 113 -11.56 -10.95 13.64
CA TYR A 113 -12.61 -10.38 12.77
C TYR A 113 -13.93 -11.17 12.81
N ASP A 114 -13.86 -12.49 12.75
CA ASP A 114 -15.01 -13.42 12.73
C ASP A 114 -15.60 -13.73 14.12
N ALA A 115 -15.03 -13.15 15.19
CA ALA A 115 -15.52 -13.35 16.54
C ALA A 115 -16.86 -12.62 16.76
N ARG A 116 -17.74 -13.20 17.58
CA ARG A 116 -19.04 -12.61 17.93
C ARG A 116 -18.86 -11.25 18.61
N GLN A 117 -17.85 -11.13 19.46
CA GLN A 117 -17.46 -9.91 20.17
C GLN A 117 -17.07 -8.81 19.19
N ALA A 118 -16.23 -9.13 18.19
CA ALA A 118 -15.82 -8.18 17.17
C ALA A 118 -17.02 -7.71 16.32
N TYR A 119 -17.92 -8.62 15.94
CA TYR A 119 -19.17 -8.26 15.27
C TYR A 119 -19.99 -7.30 16.14
N PHE A 120 -20.15 -7.60 17.42
CA PHE A 120 -20.89 -6.75 18.33
C PHE A 120 -20.30 -5.33 18.46
N VAL A 121 -18.98 -5.22 18.69
CA VAL A 121 -18.29 -3.92 18.78
C VAL A 121 -18.48 -3.09 17.52
N ARG A 122 -18.35 -3.71 16.33
CA ARG A 122 -18.61 -3.04 15.04
C ARG A 122 -20.04 -2.53 14.94
N GLN A 123 -21.03 -3.35 15.31
CA GLN A 123 -22.43 -2.94 15.26
C GLN A 123 -22.76 -1.83 16.26
N LEU A 124 -22.21 -1.89 17.47
CA LEU A 124 -22.40 -0.87 18.50
C LEU A 124 -21.83 0.49 18.07
N LEU A 125 -20.58 0.51 17.62
CA LEU A 125 -19.94 1.76 17.17
C LEU A 125 -20.62 2.31 15.91
N ARG A 126 -21.03 1.45 14.98
CA ARG A 126 -21.84 1.87 13.83
C ARG A 126 -23.14 2.54 14.27
N ALA A 127 -23.87 1.94 15.21
CA ALA A 127 -25.10 2.52 15.75
C ALA A 127 -24.84 3.83 16.51
N TRP A 128 -23.73 3.92 17.25
CA TRP A 128 -23.31 5.14 17.92
C TRP A 128 -23.03 6.29 16.93
N PHE A 129 -22.27 6.01 15.87
CA PHE A 129 -22.00 6.98 14.81
C PHE A 129 -23.24 7.40 14.02
N GLU A 130 -24.24 6.53 13.89
CA GLU A 130 -25.53 6.83 13.26
C GLU A 130 -26.44 7.67 14.17
N ARG A 131 -26.60 7.29 15.45
CA ARG A 131 -27.65 7.80 16.34
C ARG A 131 -27.21 8.91 17.28
N ARG A 132 -25.94 8.89 17.74
CA ARG A 132 -25.43 9.83 18.75
C ARG A 132 -24.51 10.87 18.14
N GLU A 133 -23.52 10.45 17.36
CA GLU A 133 -22.59 11.37 16.69
C GLU A 133 -23.18 11.94 15.38
N GLN A 134 -24.11 11.21 14.77
CA GLN A 134 -24.76 11.55 13.49
C GLN A 134 -23.79 11.69 12.31
N ALA A 135 -22.55 11.20 12.43
CA ALA A 135 -21.54 11.24 11.37
C ALA A 135 -21.91 10.37 10.15
N LEU A 136 -22.86 9.44 10.29
CA LEU A 136 -23.32 8.57 9.21
C LEU A 136 -24.66 9.01 8.58
N ALA A 137 -25.24 10.13 9.03
CA ALA A 137 -26.45 10.68 8.42
C ALA A 137 -26.15 11.31 7.03
N PRO A 138 -27.16 11.42 6.14
CA PRO A 138 -26.96 11.99 4.81
C PRO A 138 -26.46 13.45 4.85
N PRO A 139 -25.60 13.87 3.90
CA PRO A 139 -25.18 15.26 3.74
C PRO A 139 -26.36 16.24 3.59
N VAL A 140 -26.21 17.43 4.19
CA VAL A 140 -27.28 18.43 4.29
C VAL A 140 -27.16 19.44 3.15
N TYR A 141 -28.31 19.84 2.60
CA TYR A 141 -28.35 20.89 1.58
C TYR A 141 -28.13 22.26 2.22
N VAL A 142 -27.21 23.04 1.66
CA VAL A 142 -26.87 24.40 2.13
C VAL A 142 -27.18 25.39 1.01
N GLU A 143 -28.13 26.29 1.26
CA GLU A 143 -28.56 27.31 0.29
C GLU A 143 -27.62 28.51 0.20
N ASP A 144 -27.02 28.89 1.33
CA ASP A 144 -26.18 30.09 1.46
C ASP A 144 -24.93 29.80 2.30
N ARG A 145 -23.83 29.46 1.61
CA ARG A 145 -22.47 29.55 2.19
C ARG A 145 -21.77 30.73 1.51
N ALA A 146 -22.07 31.93 2.00
CA ALA A 146 -21.56 33.19 1.45
C ALA A 146 -20.03 33.23 1.28
N GLU A 147 -19.28 32.42 2.04
CA GLU A 147 -17.81 32.36 2.03
C GLU A 147 -17.21 31.49 0.91
N ILE A 148 -17.97 30.52 0.34
CA ILE A 148 -17.41 29.51 -0.59
C ILE A 148 -18.08 29.57 -1.98
N GLY A 149 -19.26 30.20 -2.10
CA GLY A 149 -19.86 30.54 -3.41
C GLY A 149 -20.52 29.39 -4.17
N TYR A 150 -20.71 28.22 -3.57
CA TYR A 150 -21.35 27.05 -4.18
C TYR A 150 -22.57 26.59 -3.37
N ARG A 151 -23.65 26.20 -4.08
CA ARG A 151 -24.87 25.61 -3.50
C ARG A 151 -24.85 24.09 -3.71
N GLY A 152 -25.21 23.31 -2.70
CA GLY A 152 -25.15 21.85 -2.82
C GLY A 152 -25.42 21.10 -1.52
N ARG A 153 -25.29 19.77 -1.55
CA ARG A 153 -25.33 18.91 -0.36
C ARG A 153 -23.91 18.74 0.20
N HIS A 154 -23.63 19.36 1.33
CA HIS A 154 -22.30 19.41 1.93
C HIS A 154 -22.18 18.48 3.14
N ALA A 155 -20.94 18.04 3.40
CA ALA A 155 -20.62 17.28 4.59
C ALA A 155 -20.93 18.08 5.87
N MET A 156 -21.52 17.42 6.86
CA MET A 156 -21.85 18.00 8.16
C MET A 156 -20.61 18.11 9.06
N ALA A 157 -20.68 18.92 10.12
CA ALA A 157 -19.58 19.07 11.07
C ALA A 157 -19.11 17.72 11.68
N ALA A 158 -20.05 16.82 12.01
CA ALA A 158 -19.72 15.48 12.51
C ALA A 158 -18.97 14.63 11.47
N GLN A 159 -19.37 14.70 10.19
CA GLN A 159 -18.66 14.05 9.09
C GLN A 159 -17.26 14.63 8.90
N LEU A 160 -17.13 15.96 8.92
CA LEU A 160 -15.84 16.63 8.78
C LEU A 160 -14.88 16.29 9.92
N ARG A 161 -15.37 16.15 11.16
CA ARG A 161 -14.59 15.71 12.32
C ARG A 161 -14.13 14.26 12.16
N LEU A 162 -15.05 13.34 11.84
CA LEU A 162 -14.73 11.93 11.60
C LEU A 162 -13.72 11.76 10.47
N LEU A 163 -13.95 12.39 9.32
CA LEU A 163 -13.05 12.32 8.16
C LEU A 163 -11.72 13.06 8.42
N GLY A 164 -11.76 14.15 9.16
CA GLY A 164 -10.59 14.93 9.56
C GLY A 164 -9.58 14.11 10.39
N ALA A 165 -10.05 13.17 11.19
CA ALA A 165 -9.19 12.24 11.93
C ALA A 165 -8.93 10.94 11.17
N PHE A 166 -9.99 10.27 10.70
CA PHE A 166 -9.94 8.84 10.35
C PHE A 166 -10.04 8.52 8.85
N ASP A 167 -10.07 9.52 7.97
CA ASP A 167 -10.00 9.28 6.51
C ASP A 167 -8.57 8.93 6.05
N ILE A 168 -7.93 8.00 6.75
CA ILE A 168 -6.61 7.45 6.46
C ILE A 168 -6.59 6.71 5.13
N PRO A 169 -7.62 5.93 4.73
CA PRO A 169 -7.66 5.29 3.42
C PRO A 169 -7.52 6.30 2.26
N PHE A 170 -8.20 7.45 2.31
CA PHE A 170 -8.04 8.51 1.31
C PHE A 170 -6.60 9.02 1.25
N ARG A 171 -5.97 9.26 2.42
CA ARG A 171 -4.59 9.75 2.50
C ARG A 171 -3.60 8.75 1.91
N LEU A 172 -3.77 7.46 2.22
CA LEU A 172 -2.94 6.40 1.65
C LEU A 172 -3.11 6.29 0.14
N ARG A 173 -4.36 6.36 -0.38
CA ARG A 173 -4.61 6.40 -1.83
C ARG A 173 -3.94 7.62 -2.49
N ARG A 174 -4.02 8.81 -1.88
CA ARG A 174 -3.36 10.03 -2.37
C ARG A 174 -1.85 9.88 -2.42
N LEU A 175 -1.24 9.41 -1.33
CA LEU A 175 0.21 9.20 -1.25
C LEU A 175 0.68 8.20 -2.32
N ARG A 176 -0.03 7.07 -2.47
CA ARG A 176 0.27 6.06 -3.50
C ARG A 176 0.06 6.59 -4.91
N PHE A 177 -0.93 7.46 -5.14
CA PHE A 177 -1.13 8.15 -6.41
C PHE A 177 0.05 9.06 -6.75
N LEU A 178 0.50 9.89 -5.80
CA LEU A 178 1.66 10.77 -5.98
C LEU A 178 2.93 9.97 -6.31
N VAL A 179 3.18 8.85 -5.63
CA VAL A 179 4.33 7.97 -5.92
C VAL A 179 4.33 7.53 -7.39
N ARG A 180 3.16 7.24 -7.97
CA ARG A 180 3.05 6.85 -9.40
C ARG A 180 3.28 8.03 -10.34
N GLY A 181 2.76 9.21 -9.98
CA GLY A 181 2.96 10.45 -10.73
C GLY A 181 4.44 10.80 -10.92
N LEU A 182 5.32 10.37 -10.01
CA LEU A 182 6.76 10.63 -10.11
C LEU A 182 7.45 9.94 -11.28
N ARG A 183 6.88 8.88 -11.88
CA ARG A 183 7.54 8.13 -12.96
C ARG A 183 7.95 9.03 -14.14
N ALA A 184 7.10 9.98 -14.53
CA ALA A 184 7.39 10.89 -15.64
C ALA A 184 8.51 11.89 -15.29
N PRO A 185 8.49 12.60 -14.14
CA PRO A 185 9.61 13.45 -13.70
C PRO A 185 10.98 12.74 -13.62
N TYR A 186 11.03 11.45 -13.27
CA TYR A 186 12.29 10.70 -13.28
C TYR A 186 12.88 10.49 -14.68
N GLN A 187 12.08 10.60 -15.74
CA GLN A 187 12.54 10.47 -17.12
C GLN A 187 13.19 11.80 -17.57
N GLY A 188 14.50 11.77 -17.82
CA GLY A 188 15.25 12.97 -18.24
C GLY A 188 15.74 13.86 -17.10
N ALA A 189 15.48 13.50 -15.83
CA ALA A 189 16.05 14.21 -14.68
C ALA A 189 17.57 14.01 -14.58
N ASP A 190 18.29 15.13 -14.36
CA ASP A 190 19.70 15.14 -14.00
C ASP A 190 19.92 14.63 -12.56
N THR A 191 21.19 14.56 -12.12
CA THR A 191 21.55 14.05 -10.80
C THR A 191 20.93 14.84 -9.65
N ALA A 192 20.87 16.17 -9.77
CA ALA A 192 20.33 17.02 -8.71
C ALA A 192 18.80 16.89 -8.60
N CYS A 193 18.10 16.89 -9.73
CA CYS A 193 16.66 16.67 -9.80
C CYS A 193 16.27 15.26 -9.30
N ARG A 194 17.05 14.23 -9.64
CA ARG A 194 16.87 12.86 -9.10
C ARG A 194 17.01 12.83 -7.58
N ALA A 195 18.01 13.49 -7.01
CA ALA A 195 18.17 13.56 -5.57
C ALA A 195 16.97 14.24 -4.88
N ALA A 196 16.42 15.31 -5.47
CA ALA A 196 15.23 15.96 -4.96
C ALA A 196 13.97 15.07 -5.07
N LEU A 197 13.80 14.35 -6.18
CA LEU A 197 12.73 13.38 -6.38
C LEU A 197 12.83 12.21 -5.37
N ASP A 198 14.04 11.71 -5.10
CA ASP A 198 14.30 10.66 -4.13
C ASP A 198 13.97 11.12 -2.70
N ALA A 199 14.31 12.36 -2.36
CA ALA A 199 13.94 12.98 -1.08
C ALA A 199 12.41 13.10 -0.94
N PHE A 200 11.71 13.55 -1.99
CA PHE A 200 10.25 13.62 -2.01
C PHE A 200 9.61 12.23 -1.88
N LYS A 201 10.09 11.23 -2.62
CA LYS A 201 9.63 9.84 -2.52
C LYS A 201 9.86 9.27 -1.13
N THR A 202 10.97 9.61 -0.48
CA THR A 202 11.27 9.24 0.91
C THR A 202 10.27 9.88 1.88
N ALA A 203 9.89 11.15 1.68
CA ALA A 203 8.86 11.81 2.47
C ALA A 203 7.50 11.11 2.32
N LEU A 204 7.08 10.76 1.09
CA LEU A 204 5.85 10.00 0.86
C LEU A 204 5.87 8.65 1.59
N ALA A 205 6.99 7.91 1.52
CA ALA A 205 7.15 6.62 2.19
C ALA A 205 7.10 6.75 3.71
N ARG A 206 7.74 7.78 4.27
CA ARG A 206 7.67 8.10 5.71
C ARG A 206 6.25 8.40 6.15
N SER A 207 5.48 9.16 5.37
CA SER A 207 4.08 9.43 5.68
C SER A 207 3.20 8.19 5.63
N VAL A 208 3.38 7.31 4.63
CA VAL A 208 2.68 6.01 4.59
C VAL A 208 3.01 5.19 5.84
N PHE A 209 4.29 5.05 6.16
CA PHE A 209 4.74 4.29 7.32
C PHE A 209 4.22 4.86 8.64
N ALA A 210 4.14 6.19 8.78
CA ALA A 210 3.60 6.84 9.98
C ALA A 210 2.11 6.50 10.19
N TYR A 211 1.31 6.49 9.12
CA TYR A 211 -0.09 6.06 9.20
C TYR A 211 -0.21 4.57 9.51
N GLU A 212 0.54 3.71 8.82
CA GLU A 212 0.49 2.26 9.03
C GLU A 212 0.94 1.87 10.45
N THR A 213 2.01 2.51 10.96
CA THR A 213 2.47 2.33 12.33
C THR A 213 1.40 2.77 13.32
N LYS A 214 0.74 3.91 13.09
CA LYS A 214 -0.30 4.40 13.99
C LYS A 214 -1.53 3.51 14.01
N LEU A 215 -1.89 2.92 12.87
CA LEU A 215 -2.98 1.96 12.78
C LEU A 215 -2.68 0.64 13.49
N ALA A 216 -1.40 0.26 13.58
CA ALA A 216 -0.95 -0.95 14.28
C ALA A 216 -0.68 -0.72 15.79
N ASP A 217 -0.80 0.51 16.28
CA ASP A 217 -0.50 0.91 17.66
C ASP A 217 -1.66 0.56 18.60
N GLN A 218 -1.79 -0.74 18.91
CA GLN A 218 -2.83 -1.28 19.78
C GLN A 218 -2.69 -0.78 21.22
N ASP A 219 -1.46 -0.65 21.71
CA ASP A 219 -1.16 -0.19 23.07
C ASP A 219 -1.73 1.20 23.33
N ARG A 220 -1.58 2.13 22.38
CA ARG A 220 -2.15 3.48 22.49
C ARG A 220 -3.67 3.48 22.60
N VAL A 221 -4.36 2.56 21.92
CA VAL A 221 -5.82 2.43 22.01
C VAL A 221 -6.23 1.80 23.34
N ARG A 222 -5.49 0.79 23.82
CA ARG A 222 -5.67 0.20 25.16
C ARG A 222 -5.46 1.23 26.26
N GLU A 223 -4.46 2.11 26.14
CA GLU A 223 -4.24 3.23 27.06
C GLU A 223 -5.44 4.20 27.11
N ALA A 224 -6.05 4.48 25.95
CA ALA A 224 -7.26 5.30 25.90
C ALA A 224 -8.41 4.63 26.67
N PHE A 225 -8.61 3.33 26.46
CA PHE A 225 -9.64 2.56 27.16
C PHE A 225 -9.37 2.51 28.65
N ALA A 226 -8.16 2.16 29.08
CA ALA A 226 -7.79 2.07 30.48
C ALA A 226 -7.98 3.39 31.23
N ARG A 227 -7.62 4.51 30.60
CA ARG A 227 -7.79 5.86 31.18
C ARG A 227 -9.25 6.26 31.34
N ILE A 228 -10.12 5.87 30.42
CA ILE A 228 -11.53 6.32 30.37
C ILE A 228 -12.46 5.36 31.10
N LEU A 229 -12.25 4.05 30.93
CA LEU A 229 -13.08 2.99 31.50
C LEU A 229 -12.52 2.40 32.79
N GLY A 230 -11.26 2.68 33.13
CA GLY A 230 -10.55 2.13 34.28
C GLY A 230 -9.67 0.92 33.92
N PRO A 231 -8.85 0.42 34.86
CA PRO A 231 -7.92 -0.70 34.61
C PRO A 231 -8.65 -2.00 34.21
N ASP A 232 -9.86 -2.21 34.71
CA ASP A 232 -10.68 -3.40 34.43
C ASP A 232 -11.58 -3.21 33.17
N PHE A 233 -11.12 -2.43 32.18
CA PHE A 233 -11.94 -2.09 31.01
C PHE A 233 -12.34 -3.32 30.20
N ASP A 234 -11.47 -4.32 30.09
CA ASP A 234 -11.72 -5.58 29.38
C ASP A 234 -12.96 -6.28 29.97
N GLU A 235 -13.02 -6.43 31.31
CA GLU A 235 -14.16 -7.05 32.01
C GLU A 235 -15.46 -6.24 31.84
N ARG A 236 -15.37 -4.91 31.84
CA ARG A 236 -16.51 -4.02 31.64
C ARG A 236 -17.08 -4.11 30.24
N ILE A 237 -16.22 -4.23 29.23
CA ILE A 237 -16.62 -4.41 27.84
C ILE A 237 -17.22 -5.79 27.64
N ASP A 238 -16.63 -6.84 28.19
CA ASP A 238 -17.21 -8.18 28.14
C ASP A 238 -18.58 -8.23 28.82
N ALA A 239 -18.74 -7.62 29.99
CA ALA A 239 -20.04 -7.51 30.66
C ALA A 239 -21.07 -6.73 29.82
N ALA A 240 -20.65 -5.65 29.15
CA ALA A 240 -21.49 -4.90 28.22
C ALA A 240 -21.92 -5.76 27.03
N ILE A 241 -21.02 -6.56 26.45
CA ILE A 241 -21.31 -7.49 25.36
C ILE A 241 -22.31 -8.57 25.81
N GLN A 242 -22.17 -9.11 27.01
CA GLN A 242 -23.09 -10.13 27.53
C GLN A 242 -24.47 -9.57 27.91
N ALA A 243 -24.55 -8.30 28.31
CA ALA A 243 -25.80 -7.64 28.68
C ALA A 243 -26.69 -7.29 27.47
N VAL A 244 -26.19 -7.49 26.25
CA VAL A 244 -26.87 -7.10 25.02
C VAL A 244 -28.08 -7.97 24.75
N GLN A 245 -29.22 -7.31 24.66
CA GLN A 245 -30.45 -7.85 24.11
C GLN A 245 -30.50 -7.58 22.58
N THR A 246 -31.61 -7.90 21.93
CA THR A 246 -31.82 -7.57 20.50
C THR A 246 -31.78 -6.06 20.19
N ASP A 247 -31.90 -5.17 21.19
CA ASP A 247 -31.87 -3.71 21.03
C ASP A 247 -30.59 -3.08 21.62
N PRO A 248 -29.77 -2.35 20.83
CA PRO A 248 -28.56 -1.68 21.32
C PRO A 248 -28.82 -0.37 22.08
N GLU A 249 -30.03 0.20 22.04
CA GLU A 249 -30.32 1.55 22.56
C GLU A 249 -29.98 1.72 24.06
N PRO A 250 -30.36 0.80 24.97
CA PRO A 250 -30.03 0.94 26.38
C PRO A 250 -28.51 0.92 26.66
N LEU A 251 -27.76 0.21 25.82
CA LEU A 251 -26.31 0.16 25.92
C LEU A 251 -25.68 1.46 25.41
N LEU A 252 -26.21 2.01 24.31
CA LEU A 252 -25.79 3.31 23.78
C LEU A 252 -26.04 4.42 24.82
N ASP A 253 -27.20 4.45 25.46
CA ASP A 253 -27.49 5.45 26.52
C ASP A 253 -26.53 5.33 27.70
N ARG A 254 -26.28 4.10 28.15
CA ARG A 254 -25.40 3.84 29.29
C ARG A 254 -23.94 4.22 28.99
N HIS A 255 -23.47 3.99 27.76
CA HIS A 255 -22.06 4.10 27.41
C HIS A 255 -21.71 5.27 26.48
N ASP A 256 -22.67 6.14 26.11
CA ASP A 256 -22.45 7.27 25.18
C ASP A 256 -21.25 8.13 25.60
N ALA A 257 -21.21 8.54 26.87
CA ALA A 257 -20.14 9.40 27.38
C ALA A 257 -18.75 8.75 27.27
N ALA A 258 -18.65 7.45 27.54
CA ALA A 258 -17.39 6.72 27.45
C ALA A 258 -16.95 6.52 25.99
N ILE A 259 -17.87 6.10 25.11
CA ILE A 259 -17.60 5.96 23.68
C ILE A 259 -17.17 7.32 23.09
N ARG A 260 -17.86 8.39 23.45
CA ARG A 260 -17.55 9.76 23.01
C ARG A 260 -16.15 10.19 23.46
N ALA A 261 -15.81 9.97 24.73
CA ALA A 261 -14.49 10.33 25.26
C ALA A 261 -13.37 9.54 24.57
N ILE A 262 -13.57 8.24 24.33
CA ILE A 262 -12.63 7.38 23.60
C ILE A 262 -12.47 7.89 22.17
N TYR A 263 -13.58 8.13 21.47
CA TYR A 263 -13.58 8.64 20.11
C TYR A 263 -12.84 9.98 20.01
N GLN A 264 -13.09 10.92 20.93
CA GLN A 264 -12.44 12.23 20.95
C GLN A 264 -10.93 12.11 21.18
N ASP A 265 -10.50 11.28 22.14
CA ASP A 265 -9.08 11.07 22.41
C ASP A 265 -8.33 10.50 21.19
N LEU A 266 -8.93 9.50 20.53
CA LEU A 266 -8.38 8.94 19.31
C LEU A 266 -8.43 9.96 18.16
N ALA A 267 -9.53 10.69 18.01
CA ALA A 267 -9.69 11.70 16.97
C ALA A 267 -8.62 12.79 17.07
N ASP A 268 -8.33 13.29 18.27
CA ASP A 268 -7.30 14.29 18.52
C ASP A 268 -5.91 13.75 18.13
N ASP A 269 -5.63 12.50 18.46
CA ASP A 269 -4.35 11.87 18.15
C ASP A 269 -4.12 11.66 16.66
N PHE A 270 -5.13 11.14 15.96
CA PHE A 270 -5.08 10.97 14.50
C PHE A 270 -5.11 12.31 13.75
N THR A 271 -5.76 13.34 14.31
CA THR A 271 -5.73 14.70 13.77
C THR A 271 -4.31 15.28 13.84
N ARG A 272 -3.65 15.20 15.00
CA ARG A 272 -2.24 15.64 15.15
C ARG A 272 -1.30 14.91 14.19
N LEU A 273 -1.48 13.59 14.03
CA LEU A 273 -0.72 12.83 13.03
C LEU A 273 -0.96 13.41 11.62
N GLY A 274 -2.22 13.67 11.27
CA GLY A 274 -2.60 14.27 10.00
C GLY A 274 -1.92 15.60 9.71
N GLU A 275 -1.95 16.50 10.67
CA GLU A 275 -1.31 17.83 10.58
C GLU A 275 0.21 17.71 10.43
N ALA A 276 0.85 16.80 11.18
CA ALA A 276 2.27 16.53 11.05
C ALA A 276 2.63 16.01 9.65
N GLN A 277 1.85 15.08 9.10
CA GLN A 277 2.10 14.57 7.74
C GLN A 277 1.81 15.63 6.66
N ASN A 278 0.77 16.46 6.83
CA ASN A 278 0.49 17.55 5.90
C ASN A 278 1.65 18.55 5.85
N ARG A 279 2.24 18.92 6.99
CA ARG A 279 3.44 19.79 7.03
C ARG A 279 4.63 19.15 6.31
N MET A 280 4.94 17.89 6.62
CA MET A 280 6.04 17.17 5.96
C MET A 280 5.85 17.09 4.44
N LEU A 281 4.63 16.84 3.96
CA LEU A 281 4.32 16.79 2.52
C LEU A 281 4.49 18.16 1.86
N VAL A 282 4.02 19.23 2.51
CA VAL A 282 4.19 20.60 2.02
C VAL A 282 5.67 20.94 1.88
N GLU A 283 6.47 20.73 2.93
CA GLU A 283 7.92 20.99 2.91
C GLU A 283 8.61 20.19 1.79
N ALA A 284 8.24 18.92 1.62
CA ALA A 284 8.82 18.08 0.58
C ALA A 284 8.41 18.51 -0.84
N ILE A 285 7.19 19.00 -1.03
CA ILE A 285 6.75 19.60 -2.31
C ILE A 285 7.53 20.90 -2.57
N GLN A 286 7.69 21.77 -1.57
CA GLN A 286 8.43 23.03 -1.71
C GLN A 286 9.89 22.82 -2.09
N ALA A 287 10.52 21.77 -1.57
CA ALA A 287 11.91 21.42 -1.87
C ALA A 287 12.15 20.91 -3.30
N LEU A 288 11.10 20.57 -4.07
CA LEU A 288 11.26 20.13 -5.45
C LEU A 288 11.69 21.29 -6.37
N PRO A 289 12.52 21.05 -7.40
CA PRO A 289 12.84 22.04 -8.43
C PRO A 289 11.59 22.51 -9.19
N ASP A 290 11.57 23.78 -9.62
CA ASP A 290 10.39 24.41 -10.25
C ASP A 290 9.85 23.61 -11.45
N GLY A 291 10.74 23.03 -12.27
CA GLY A 291 10.35 22.23 -13.44
C GLY A 291 9.53 20.97 -13.12
N VAL A 292 9.63 20.44 -11.90
CA VAL A 292 8.88 19.25 -11.44
C VAL A 292 7.77 19.64 -10.45
N ARG A 293 8.01 20.68 -9.66
CA ARG A 293 7.14 21.10 -8.56
C ARG A 293 5.69 21.27 -9.01
N GLY A 294 5.47 21.94 -10.15
CA GLY A 294 4.14 22.19 -10.70
C GLY A 294 3.37 20.92 -11.09
N ALA A 295 4.06 19.89 -11.58
CA ALA A 295 3.42 18.61 -11.92
C ALA A 295 2.96 17.86 -10.66
N VAL A 296 3.81 17.79 -9.64
CA VAL A 296 3.47 17.17 -8.34
C VAL A 296 2.35 17.94 -7.64
N ALA A 297 2.40 19.26 -7.67
CA ALA A 297 1.35 20.15 -7.17
C ALA A 297 -0.01 19.83 -7.78
N LYS A 298 -0.02 19.77 -9.11
CA LYS A 298 -1.19 19.50 -9.92
C LYS A 298 -1.79 18.15 -9.53
N ASP A 299 -0.97 17.09 -9.48
CA ASP A 299 -1.43 15.76 -9.11
C ASP A 299 -1.98 15.73 -7.68
N PHE A 300 -1.37 16.46 -6.73
CA PHE A 300 -1.88 16.59 -5.37
C PHE A 300 -3.28 17.23 -5.33
N VAL A 301 -3.48 18.31 -6.07
CA VAL A 301 -4.74 19.08 -6.12
C VAL A 301 -5.84 18.34 -6.89
N VAL A 302 -5.48 17.61 -7.94
CA VAL A 302 -6.44 16.89 -8.81
C VAL A 302 -6.91 15.60 -8.16
N PHE A 303 -6.10 14.97 -7.31
CA PHE A 303 -6.41 13.68 -6.71
C PHE A 303 -7.80 13.57 -6.05
N PRO A 304 -8.29 14.54 -5.23
CA PRO A 304 -9.64 14.45 -4.64
C PRO A 304 -10.76 14.30 -5.68
N PHE A 305 -10.62 14.91 -6.85
CA PHE A 305 -11.59 14.80 -7.95
C PHE A 305 -11.51 13.44 -8.65
N LEU A 306 -10.32 12.85 -8.74
CA LEU A 306 -10.15 11.47 -9.21
C LEU A 306 -10.71 10.47 -8.20
N ASP A 307 -10.49 10.71 -6.90
CA ASP A 307 -10.92 9.80 -5.84
C ASP A 307 -12.45 9.73 -5.70
N LEU A 308 -13.15 10.82 -6.04
CA LEU A 308 -14.61 10.86 -6.15
C LEU A 308 -15.15 9.75 -7.06
N ILE A 309 -14.43 9.43 -8.14
CA ILE A 309 -14.77 8.37 -9.09
C ILE A 309 -14.11 7.04 -8.69
N ALA A 310 -12.85 7.08 -8.30
CA ALA A 310 -12.05 5.89 -8.03
C ALA A 310 -12.57 5.11 -6.82
N PHE A 311 -12.83 5.81 -5.72
CA PHE A 311 -13.04 5.18 -4.44
C PHE A 311 -14.29 4.31 -4.39
N PRO A 312 -15.48 4.73 -4.88
CA PRO A 312 -16.65 3.85 -4.94
C PRO A 312 -16.41 2.56 -5.73
N LEU A 313 -15.68 2.64 -6.84
CA LEU A 313 -15.33 1.48 -7.67
C LEU A 313 -14.30 0.57 -6.97
N MET A 314 -13.31 1.16 -6.32
CA MET A 314 -12.32 0.41 -5.54
C MET A 314 -12.97 -0.31 -4.36
N ASP A 315 -13.84 0.38 -3.64
CA ASP A 315 -14.54 -0.14 -2.47
C ASP A 315 -15.41 -1.35 -2.81
N SER A 316 -16.24 -1.21 -3.85
CA SER A 316 -17.07 -2.31 -4.37
C SER A 316 -16.26 -3.48 -4.92
N ALA A 317 -15.06 -3.22 -5.46
CA ALA A 317 -14.14 -4.24 -5.95
C ALA A 317 -13.27 -4.89 -4.85
N GLY A 318 -13.39 -4.45 -3.59
CA GLY A 318 -12.55 -4.90 -2.48
C GLY A 318 -11.07 -4.54 -2.65
N LEU A 319 -10.77 -3.39 -3.26
CA LEU A 319 -9.43 -2.92 -3.55
C LEU A 319 -9.05 -1.74 -2.65
N GLN A 320 -7.86 -1.81 -2.05
CA GLN A 320 -7.31 -0.72 -1.22
C GLN A 320 -6.36 0.21 -2.00
N ASP A 321 -5.81 -0.28 -3.10
CA ASP A 321 -4.97 0.47 -4.01
C ASP A 321 -5.15 -0.04 -5.45
N LEU A 322 -4.66 0.75 -6.40
CA LEU A 322 -4.65 0.40 -7.81
C LEU A 322 -3.27 -0.11 -8.28
N ILE A 323 -2.50 -0.75 -7.41
CA ILE A 323 -1.15 -1.25 -7.74
C ILE A 323 -1.30 -2.64 -8.34
N VAL A 324 -0.79 -2.81 -9.55
CA VAL A 324 -0.66 -4.14 -10.18
C VAL A 324 0.49 -4.86 -9.51
N VAL A 325 0.22 -6.06 -9.01
CA VAL A 325 1.24 -6.91 -8.39
C VAL A 325 1.78 -7.85 -9.45
N GLN A 326 3.02 -7.63 -9.87
CA GLN A 326 3.68 -8.49 -10.85
C GLN A 326 4.23 -9.76 -10.19
N THR A 327 4.19 -10.87 -10.93
CA THR A 327 4.78 -12.14 -10.49
C THR A 327 6.04 -12.44 -11.28
N MET A 328 7.01 -13.04 -10.60
CA MET A 328 8.21 -13.57 -11.22
C MET A 328 8.50 -14.94 -10.64
N ARG A 329 8.61 -15.94 -11.54
CA ARG A 329 9.03 -17.28 -11.17
C ARG A 329 10.55 -17.29 -10.97
N ILE A 330 10.99 -17.89 -9.86
CA ILE A 330 12.39 -18.22 -9.63
C ILE A 330 12.49 -19.75 -9.67
N ALA A 331 13.11 -20.26 -10.74
CA ALA A 331 13.30 -21.69 -10.92
C ALA A 331 14.64 -21.99 -11.60
N PRO A 332 15.22 -23.17 -11.36
CA PRO A 332 16.50 -23.57 -11.95
C PRO A 332 16.51 -23.54 -13.48
N GLN A 333 15.37 -23.85 -14.12
CA GLN A 333 15.25 -23.85 -15.58
C GLN A 333 15.29 -22.45 -16.18
N ASP A 334 14.99 -21.43 -15.37
CA ASP A 334 14.97 -20.05 -15.83
C ASP A 334 16.36 -19.44 -15.76
N ALA A 335 17.16 -19.79 -14.74
CA ALA A 335 18.56 -19.39 -14.62
C ALA A 335 19.39 -20.06 -15.73
N LYS A 336 19.95 -19.26 -16.63
CA LYS A 336 20.66 -19.76 -17.83
C LYS A 336 22.12 -19.34 -17.87
N ARG A 337 22.60 -18.52 -16.94
CA ARG A 337 23.96 -17.97 -17.03
C ARG A 337 25.05 -19.04 -16.92
N LEU A 338 24.86 -20.01 -16.02
CA LEU A 338 25.81 -21.11 -15.78
C LEU A 338 25.29 -22.46 -16.27
N SER A 339 24.00 -22.73 -16.07
CA SER A 339 23.31 -23.91 -16.57
C SER A 339 21.82 -23.70 -16.36
N GLY A 340 20.98 -24.19 -17.28
CA GLY A 340 19.52 -24.31 -17.12
C GLY A 340 19.04 -25.74 -16.82
N ASP A 341 19.96 -26.72 -16.74
CA ASP A 341 19.60 -28.12 -16.54
C ASP A 341 19.21 -28.38 -15.08
N PRO A 342 17.96 -28.80 -14.78
CA PRO A 342 17.56 -29.14 -13.43
C PRO A 342 18.24 -30.38 -12.85
N LYS A 343 18.95 -31.19 -13.66
CA LYS A 343 19.74 -32.34 -13.19
C LYS A 343 20.96 -31.94 -12.35
N ARG A 344 21.37 -30.67 -12.40
CA ARG A 344 22.45 -30.14 -11.55
C ARG A 344 22.13 -30.20 -10.04
N LEU A 345 20.84 -30.25 -9.70
CA LEU A 345 20.36 -30.33 -8.32
C LEU A 345 20.34 -31.78 -7.83
N LYS A 346 21.17 -32.05 -6.82
CA LYS A 346 21.32 -33.38 -6.23
C LYS A 346 20.19 -33.74 -5.28
N GLY A 347 19.49 -32.75 -4.72
CA GLY A 347 18.36 -32.98 -3.83
C GLY A 347 17.18 -33.70 -4.49
N ARG A 348 17.09 -33.68 -5.84
CA ARG A 348 16.02 -34.36 -6.61
C ARG A 348 16.03 -35.88 -6.49
N GLU A 349 17.16 -36.46 -6.11
CA GLU A 349 17.26 -37.88 -5.76
C GLU A 349 16.32 -38.22 -4.58
N LEU A 350 15.96 -39.49 -4.43
CA LEU A 350 15.07 -39.97 -3.36
C LEU A 350 13.72 -39.20 -3.28
N GLY A 351 13.19 -38.76 -4.42
CA GLY A 351 11.91 -38.05 -4.47
C GLY A 351 11.95 -36.63 -3.90
N ALA A 352 13.06 -35.91 -4.12
CA ALA A 352 13.34 -34.59 -3.56
C ALA A 352 13.82 -34.56 -2.08
N PHE A 353 14.14 -35.72 -1.50
CA PHE A 353 14.58 -35.83 -0.09
C PHE A 353 16.09 -36.00 0.10
N ALA A 354 16.88 -36.15 -0.95
CA ALA A 354 18.31 -36.43 -0.81
C ALA A 354 19.08 -35.34 -0.03
N GLY A 355 18.62 -34.08 -0.09
CA GLY A 355 19.12 -33.00 0.75
C GLY A 355 18.99 -33.30 2.25
N PHE A 356 17.89 -33.87 2.73
CA PHE A 356 17.75 -34.17 4.17
C PHE A 356 18.79 -35.19 4.66
N LEU A 357 19.12 -36.15 3.80
CA LEU A 357 19.94 -37.30 4.17
C LEU A 357 21.44 -37.09 3.89
N ARG A 358 21.80 -36.28 2.89
CA ARG A 358 23.18 -36.10 2.45
C ARG A 358 23.61 -34.64 2.54
N ARG A 359 24.56 -34.35 3.44
CA ARG A 359 25.14 -33.01 3.60
C ARG A 359 25.66 -32.44 2.27
N ALA A 360 26.39 -33.23 1.48
CA ALA A 360 26.93 -32.80 0.20
C ALA A 360 25.85 -32.45 -0.84
N ALA A 361 24.67 -33.10 -0.77
CA ALA A 361 23.54 -32.75 -1.63
C ALA A 361 22.92 -31.41 -1.19
N ARG A 362 22.82 -31.14 0.11
CA ARG A 362 22.38 -29.81 0.61
C ARG A 362 23.32 -28.71 0.20
N GLU A 363 24.62 -28.89 0.41
CA GLU A 363 25.61 -27.87 0.08
C GLU A 363 25.58 -27.57 -1.42
N ASN A 364 25.45 -28.60 -2.27
CA ASN A 364 25.28 -28.44 -3.72
C ASN A 364 24.00 -27.66 -4.09
N ASP A 365 22.85 -28.04 -3.56
CA ASP A 365 21.58 -27.39 -3.90
C ASP A 365 21.51 -25.96 -3.34
N LEU A 366 22.12 -25.68 -2.18
CA LEU A 366 22.20 -24.34 -1.60
C LEU A 366 23.03 -23.40 -2.49
N VAL A 367 24.22 -23.81 -2.95
CA VAL A 367 25.02 -22.96 -3.85
C VAL A 367 24.28 -22.70 -5.16
N TRP A 368 23.64 -23.72 -5.74
CA TRP A 368 22.82 -23.54 -6.94
C TRP A 368 21.62 -22.62 -6.70
N GLY A 369 20.93 -22.74 -5.57
CA GLY A 369 19.84 -21.84 -5.21
C GLY A 369 20.29 -20.38 -5.09
N ARG A 370 21.48 -20.13 -4.51
CA ARG A 370 22.08 -18.79 -4.44
C ARG A 370 22.42 -18.24 -5.85
N LEU A 371 23.01 -19.06 -6.71
CA LEU A 371 23.36 -18.68 -8.08
C LEU A 371 22.12 -18.39 -8.93
N ASP A 372 21.10 -19.26 -8.85
CA ASP A 372 19.84 -19.10 -9.58
C ASP A 372 19.09 -17.87 -9.09
N GLY A 373 19.04 -17.67 -7.77
CA GLY A 373 18.49 -16.47 -7.15
C GLY A 373 19.19 -15.20 -7.65
N ALA A 374 20.53 -15.18 -7.68
CA ALA A 374 21.29 -14.04 -8.20
C ALA A 374 20.99 -13.75 -9.67
N ASP A 375 20.90 -14.78 -10.52
CA ASP A 375 20.52 -14.63 -11.94
C ASP A 375 19.15 -13.94 -12.06
N ARG A 376 18.15 -14.45 -11.32
CA ARG A 376 16.77 -13.94 -11.35
C ARG A 376 16.61 -12.56 -10.71
N LEU A 377 17.31 -12.26 -9.63
CA LEU A 377 17.23 -10.97 -8.96
C LEU A 377 17.72 -9.83 -9.85
N VAL A 378 18.77 -10.04 -10.66
CA VAL A 378 19.22 -9.04 -11.63
C VAL A 378 18.14 -8.77 -12.68
N ASP A 379 17.51 -9.82 -13.21
CA ASP A 379 16.40 -9.68 -14.16
C ASP A 379 15.20 -8.96 -13.53
N LEU A 380 14.89 -9.27 -12.26
CA LEU A 380 13.83 -8.62 -11.50
C LEU A 380 14.08 -7.12 -11.35
N ILE A 381 15.29 -6.71 -10.97
CA ILE A 381 15.65 -5.30 -10.78
C ILE A 381 15.51 -4.52 -12.09
N VAL A 382 16.00 -5.09 -13.20
CA VAL A 382 15.88 -4.46 -14.53
C VAL A 382 14.42 -4.31 -14.94
N ARG A 383 13.61 -5.36 -14.74
CA ARG A 383 12.17 -5.32 -15.02
C ARG A 383 11.45 -4.29 -14.15
N ALA A 384 11.75 -4.23 -12.85
CA ALA A 384 11.15 -3.30 -11.91
C ALA A 384 11.50 -1.83 -12.20
N ALA A 385 12.71 -1.57 -12.73
CA ALA A 385 13.11 -0.26 -13.21
C ALA A 385 12.34 0.18 -14.48
N ALA A 386 11.51 -0.70 -15.06
CA ALA A 386 10.74 -0.47 -16.27
C ALA A 386 11.59 0.13 -17.40
N VAL A 387 12.83 -0.38 -17.52
CA VAL A 387 13.78 0.05 -18.55
C VAL A 387 13.17 -0.32 -19.90
N ASP A 388 12.94 0.69 -20.73
CA ASP A 388 12.64 0.48 -22.13
C ASP A 388 13.92 -0.06 -22.80
N GLU A 389 13.94 -1.35 -23.13
CA GLU A 389 15.11 -2.01 -23.71
C GLU A 389 15.58 -1.33 -25.00
N SER A 390 14.65 -0.69 -25.74
CA SER A 390 14.97 0.07 -26.95
C SER A 390 15.82 1.33 -26.66
N ARG A 391 15.75 1.85 -25.43
CA ARG A 391 16.44 3.08 -25.00
C ARG A 391 17.74 2.81 -24.25
N LEU A 392 18.07 1.56 -23.97
CA LEU A 392 19.31 1.21 -23.27
C LEU A 392 20.10 0.14 -24.05
N PRO A 393 20.74 0.54 -25.17
CA PRO A 393 21.60 -0.36 -25.93
C PRO A 393 22.65 -1.01 -25.02
N GLY A 394 22.79 -2.34 -25.09
CA GLY A 394 23.72 -3.08 -24.25
C GLY A 394 23.17 -3.51 -22.88
N LEU A 395 21.86 -3.38 -22.63
CA LEU A 395 21.22 -3.87 -21.39
C LEU A 395 21.57 -5.33 -21.07
N GLU A 396 21.59 -6.22 -22.06
CA GLU A 396 21.99 -7.61 -21.86
C GLU A 396 23.45 -7.76 -21.40
N ALA A 397 24.36 -6.94 -21.93
CA ALA A 397 25.75 -6.92 -21.47
C ALA A 397 25.85 -6.43 -20.02
N ILE A 398 25.05 -5.42 -19.64
CA ILE A 398 24.96 -4.91 -18.27
C ILE A 398 24.43 -6.01 -17.33
N LYS A 399 23.34 -6.69 -17.70
CA LYS A 399 22.78 -7.83 -16.95
C LYS A 399 23.82 -8.93 -16.79
N ALA A 400 24.48 -9.35 -17.88
CA ALA A 400 25.50 -10.38 -17.85
C ALA A 400 26.68 -10.00 -16.93
N ARG A 401 27.11 -8.74 -16.96
CA ARG A 401 28.17 -8.21 -16.09
C ARG A 401 27.78 -8.32 -14.62
N PHE A 402 26.61 -7.79 -14.23
CA PHE A 402 26.18 -7.82 -12.82
C PHE A 402 25.89 -9.24 -12.32
N LYS A 403 25.28 -10.09 -13.14
CA LYS A 403 25.11 -11.52 -12.81
C LYS A 403 26.45 -12.19 -12.55
N THR A 404 27.43 -11.95 -13.43
CA THR A 404 28.79 -12.48 -13.30
C THR A 404 29.48 -12.00 -12.02
N GLN A 405 29.35 -10.70 -11.68
CA GLN A 405 29.93 -10.15 -10.46
C GLN A 405 29.33 -10.79 -9.20
N VAL A 406 28.00 -10.86 -9.10
CA VAL A 406 27.31 -11.43 -7.93
C VAL A 406 27.61 -12.92 -7.80
N MET A 407 27.56 -13.69 -8.89
CA MET A 407 27.88 -15.12 -8.88
C MET A 407 29.33 -15.38 -8.47
N ARG A 408 30.28 -14.55 -8.90
CA ARG A 408 31.68 -14.67 -8.48
C ARG A 408 31.83 -14.50 -6.97
N VAL A 409 31.16 -13.51 -6.38
CA VAL A 409 31.17 -13.29 -4.93
C VAL A 409 30.63 -14.53 -4.19
N ILE A 410 29.50 -15.07 -4.65
CA ILE A 410 28.90 -16.29 -4.08
C ILE A 410 29.88 -17.47 -4.13
N LEU A 411 30.52 -17.71 -5.29
CA LEU A 411 31.43 -18.84 -5.47
C LEU A 411 32.69 -18.72 -4.63
N VAL A 412 33.26 -17.51 -4.49
CA VAL A 412 34.42 -17.26 -3.62
C VAL A 412 34.07 -17.52 -2.17
N GLU A 413 32.90 -17.04 -1.71
CA GLU A 413 32.42 -17.26 -0.35
C GLU A 413 32.21 -18.75 -0.06
N GLU A 414 31.56 -19.48 -0.97
CA GLU A 414 31.31 -20.92 -0.80
C GLU A 414 32.59 -21.76 -0.85
N ALA A 415 33.56 -21.38 -1.68
CA ALA A 415 34.86 -22.05 -1.73
C ALA A 415 35.69 -21.82 -0.46
N ALA A 416 35.59 -20.63 0.14
CA ALA A 416 36.30 -20.27 1.37
C ALA A 416 35.69 -20.91 2.63
N ARG A 417 34.45 -21.38 2.57
CA ARG A 417 33.73 -21.92 3.73
C ARG A 417 34.44 -23.13 4.35
N PRO A 418 34.73 -23.14 5.67
CA PRO A 418 35.40 -24.25 6.33
C PRO A 418 34.59 -25.56 6.24
N GLY A 419 35.26 -26.66 5.88
CA GLY A 419 34.64 -27.99 5.81
C GLY A 419 33.58 -28.15 4.72
N THR A 420 33.55 -27.27 3.72
CA THR A 420 32.65 -27.36 2.57
C THR A 420 33.02 -28.54 1.65
N SER A 421 32.04 -29.36 1.29
CA SER A 421 32.24 -30.47 0.33
C SER A 421 32.17 -30.02 -1.14
N ILE A 422 31.81 -28.75 -1.39
CA ILE A 422 31.58 -28.21 -2.73
C ILE A 422 32.71 -27.28 -3.22
N ARG A 423 33.86 -27.24 -2.55
CA ARG A 423 35.00 -26.37 -2.94
C ARG A 423 35.39 -26.54 -4.40
N ALA A 424 35.63 -27.78 -4.83
CA ALA A 424 36.02 -28.08 -6.21
C ALA A 424 34.95 -27.64 -7.23
N LEU A 425 33.66 -27.84 -6.90
CA LEU A 425 32.55 -27.38 -7.73
C LEU A 425 32.52 -25.86 -7.83
N ALA A 426 32.72 -25.14 -6.71
CA ALA A 426 32.71 -23.69 -6.70
C ALA A 426 33.86 -23.10 -7.55
N GLU A 427 35.05 -23.70 -7.46
CA GLU A 427 36.22 -23.32 -8.28
C GLU A 427 36.00 -23.63 -9.77
N GLU A 428 35.40 -24.78 -10.10
CA GLU A 428 35.02 -25.14 -11.47
C GLU A 428 34.01 -24.15 -12.07
N LEU A 429 32.93 -23.86 -11.35
CA LEU A 429 31.93 -22.88 -11.77
C LEU A 429 32.55 -21.48 -11.89
N GLY A 430 33.50 -21.14 -11.01
CA GLY A 430 34.23 -19.87 -11.07
C GLY A 430 35.06 -19.72 -12.34
N ARG A 431 35.72 -20.80 -12.79
CA ARG A 431 36.45 -20.83 -14.07
C ARG A 431 35.50 -20.68 -15.26
N ARG A 432 34.43 -21.47 -15.31
CA ARG A 432 33.40 -21.39 -16.37
C ARG A 432 32.80 -19.99 -16.49
N LEU A 433 32.55 -19.34 -15.36
CA LEU A 433 32.03 -17.97 -15.31
C LEU A 433 33.05 -16.94 -15.85
N GLY A 434 34.34 -17.17 -15.62
CA GLY A 434 35.44 -16.35 -16.14
C GLY A 434 35.62 -16.44 -17.65
N GLU A 435 35.49 -17.65 -18.21
CA GLU A 435 35.52 -17.90 -19.66
C GLU A 435 34.32 -17.23 -20.36
N ALA A 436 33.12 -17.39 -19.80
CA ALA A 436 31.89 -16.79 -20.31
C ALA A 436 31.85 -15.25 -20.23
N GLY A 437 32.70 -14.64 -19.40
CA GLY A 437 32.85 -13.19 -19.29
C GLY A 437 33.68 -12.57 -20.42
N ARG A 438 34.47 -13.38 -21.13
CA ARG A 438 35.33 -12.94 -22.25
C ARG A 438 34.63 -12.99 -23.60
N GLU A 439 33.59 -13.82 -23.75
CA GLU A 439 32.93 -14.07 -25.04
C GLU A 439 31.54 -13.43 -25.17
N GLY A 440 30.93 -12.92 -24.09
CA GLY A 440 29.60 -12.29 -24.16
C GLY A 440 28.43 -13.26 -24.41
N VAL A 441 28.67 -14.58 -24.37
CA VAL A 441 27.68 -15.64 -24.67
C VAL A 441 27.29 -16.40 -23.38
N PRO A 442 26.03 -16.88 -23.26
CA PRO A 442 25.63 -17.80 -22.18
C PRO A 442 26.38 -19.13 -22.25
N VAL A 443 26.74 -19.70 -21.09
CA VAL A 443 27.33 -21.05 -21.04
C VAL A 443 26.20 -22.06 -21.28
N ALA A 444 26.23 -22.75 -22.42
CA ALA A 444 25.31 -23.84 -22.74
C ALA A 444 25.49 -25.03 -21.79
#